data_AF-A0A7X0SD03-F1
#
_entry.id   AF-A0A7X0SD03-F1
#
_cell.length_a   1.000
_cell.length_b   1.000
_cell.length_c   1.000
_cell.angle_alpha   90.00
_cell.angle_beta   90.00
_cell.angle_gamma   90.00
#
_symmetry.space_group_name_H-M   'P 1'
#
loop_
_entity.id
_entity.type
_entity.pdbx_description
1 polymer ?
#
loop_
_entity_poly.entity_id
_entity_poly.type
_entity_poly.pdbx_seq_one_letter_code
_entity_poly.pdbx_strand_id
1 'polypeptide(L)'
;MKLNKKIIILTILIIGVAWIYNIVIFMGSQTEKPLFFRQQSDISEDRAIDIKYLEKIQIEDPIVKVVFPELSTEGIRWQSGKSIGENNIVYKSMIIFLSDMEMSSNVDISKIVEDGDITITKMIYKTQSGKEGEINLGKITISKKFVFEEKYKILEQIGLEGSSDNSGKNIYKVKDDLQIIGFEGENLENINRLFDVYINGEKLEHINLPVKIARNRPIEVYYEQKKGLKEEDFDVEQYNMELKLKCSDPEGTIDYIITDLKIDIGGIYRVTKPSFIKKLNDRLERN
;
A
#
# COMPACT_ATOMS: atom_id res chain seq x y z
N MET A 1 40.60 -46.01 3.21
CA MET A 1 39.59 -45.88 4.30
C MET A 1 38.37 -46.72 3.95
N LYS A 2 37.97 -47.69 4.78
CA LYS A 2 36.69 -48.39 4.62
C LYS A 2 35.61 -47.51 5.23
N LEU A 3 34.81 -46.83 4.40
CA LEU A 3 33.67 -46.07 4.89
C LEU A 3 32.65 -47.00 5.56
N ASN A 4 32.21 -46.60 6.76
CA ASN A 4 31.23 -47.36 7.52
C ASN A 4 29.88 -47.37 6.80
N LYS A 5 29.36 -48.55 6.47
CA LYS A 5 28.07 -48.72 5.77
C LYS A 5 26.92 -47.99 6.46
N LYS A 6 26.93 -47.91 7.80
CA LYS A 6 25.92 -47.17 8.57
C LYS A 6 25.95 -45.66 8.30
N ILE A 7 27.16 -45.09 8.14
CA ILE A 7 27.33 -43.68 7.81
C ILE A 7 26.82 -43.41 6.39
N ILE A 8 27.12 -44.29 5.43
CA ILE A 8 26.63 -44.16 4.05
C ILE A 8 25.10 -44.17 4.01
N ILE A 9 24.46 -45.11 4.72
CA ILE A 9 22.99 -45.20 4.79
C ILE A 9 22.41 -43.93 5.42
N LEU A 10 22.99 -43.44 6.52
CA LEU A 10 22.53 -42.23 7.19
C LEU A 10 22.65 -41.00 6.28
N THR A 11 23.76 -40.85 5.55
CA THR A 11 23.96 -39.76 4.58
C THR A 11 22.93 -39.80 3.47
N ILE A 12 22.64 -40.98 2.90
CA ILE A 12 21.61 -41.14 1.86
C ILE A 12 20.23 -40.75 2.40
N LEU A 13 19.92 -41.13 3.64
CA LEU A 13 18.63 -40.82 4.26
C LEU A 13 18.48 -39.32 4.51
N ILE A 14 19.52 -38.64 4.99
CA ILE A 14 19.54 -37.18 5.17
C ILE A 14 19.36 -36.47 3.82
N ILE A 15 20.06 -36.91 2.78
CA ILE A 15 19.90 -36.35 1.43
C ILE A 15 18.46 -36.56 0.94
N GLY A 16 17.89 -37.76 1.09
CA GLY A 16 16.51 -38.05 0.71
C GLY A 16 15.50 -37.14 1.41
N VAL A 17 15.63 -36.96 2.72
CA VAL A 17 14.76 -36.04 3.49
C VAL A 17 14.95 -34.59 3.04
N ALA A 18 16.18 -34.14 2.80
CA ALA A 18 16.45 -32.79 2.31
C ALA A 18 15.82 -32.55 0.92
N TRP A 19 15.86 -33.55 0.02
CA TRP A 19 15.22 -33.48 -1.28
C TRP A 19 13.70 -33.44 -1.18
N ILE A 20 13.09 -34.30 -0.36
CA ILE A 20 11.64 -34.27 -0.13
C ILE A 20 11.22 -32.91 0.42
N TYR A 21 11.95 -32.38 1.41
CA TYR A 21 11.69 -31.07 1.99
C TYR A 21 11.79 -29.95 0.94
N ASN A 22 12.82 -29.99 0.09
CA ASN A 22 12.99 -29.02 -1.00
C ASN A 22 11.86 -29.10 -2.03
N ILE A 23 11.45 -30.31 -2.44
CA ILE A 23 10.31 -30.52 -3.36
C ILE A 23 9.01 -30.00 -2.75
N VAL A 24 8.72 -30.29 -1.48
CA VAL A 24 7.51 -29.82 -0.79
C VAL A 24 7.49 -28.29 -0.72
N ILE A 25 8.63 -27.64 -0.40
CA ILE A 25 8.74 -26.18 -0.43
C ILE A 25 8.51 -25.64 -1.84
N PHE A 26 9.13 -26.25 -2.85
CA PHE A 26 8.99 -25.83 -4.24
C PHE A 26 7.55 -25.95 -4.73
N MET A 27 6.88 -27.07 -4.46
CA MET A 27 5.47 -27.28 -4.80
C MET A 27 4.55 -26.31 -4.08
N GLY A 28 4.78 -26.07 -2.78
CA GLY A 28 4.00 -25.10 -1.99
C GLY A 28 4.25 -23.63 -2.38
N SER A 29 5.32 -23.36 -3.12
CA SER A 29 5.63 -22.03 -3.66
C SER A 29 5.05 -21.78 -5.05
N GLN A 30 4.44 -22.78 -5.70
CA GLN A 30 3.77 -22.59 -6.98
C GLN A 30 2.41 -21.92 -6.76
N THR A 31 2.08 -20.96 -7.63
CA THR A 31 0.79 -20.27 -7.62
C THR A 31 -0.01 -20.70 -8.84
N GLU A 32 -1.12 -21.42 -8.63
CA GLU A 32 -2.02 -21.83 -9.73
C GLU A 32 -2.95 -20.70 -10.16
N LYS A 33 -3.21 -19.76 -9.23
CA LYS A 33 -4.03 -18.56 -9.45
C LYS A 33 -3.20 -17.32 -9.09
N PRO A 34 -3.51 -16.16 -9.67
CA PRO A 34 -2.87 -14.91 -9.28
C PRO A 34 -3.15 -14.61 -7.79
N LEU A 35 -2.10 -14.29 -7.04
CA LEU A 35 -2.18 -14.00 -5.61
C LEU A 35 -2.11 -12.50 -5.37
N PHE A 36 -3.23 -11.89 -5.04
CA PHE A 36 -3.35 -10.45 -4.86
C PHE A 36 -2.96 -10.01 -3.46
N PHE A 37 -2.25 -8.89 -3.38
CA PHE A 37 -1.97 -8.24 -2.11
C PHE A 37 -3.23 -7.48 -1.66
N ARG A 38 -3.44 -7.46 -0.35
CA ARG A 38 -4.50 -6.61 0.23
C ARG A 38 -3.96 -5.20 0.35
N GLN A 39 -4.87 -4.25 0.45
CA GLN A 39 -4.58 -2.84 0.56
C GLN A 39 -5.29 -2.27 1.77
N GLN A 40 -4.60 -1.32 2.40
CA GLN A 40 -5.16 -0.37 3.34
C GLN A 40 -4.72 1.01 2.83
N SER A 41 -5.57 1.57 1.98
CA SER A 41 -5.27 2.77 1.21
C SER A 41 -6.32 3.84 1.46
N ASP A 42 -5.86 5.08 1.63
CA ASP A 42 -6.67 6.30 1.59
C ASP A 42 -6.08 7.17 0.47
N ILE A 43 -6.84 7.39 -0.59
CA ILE A 43 -6.39 8.12 -1.77
C ILE A 43 -7.43 9.17 -2.19
N SER A 44 -6.96 10.26 -2.76
CA SER A 44 -7.82 11.24 -3.40
C SER A 44 -8.30 10.77 -4.78
N GLU A 45 -9.45 11.29 -5.22
CA GLU A 45 -10.07 11.01 -6.52
C GLU A 45 -9.16 11.24 -7.74
N ASP A 46 -8.13 12.08 -7.63
CA ASP A 46 -7.17 12.39 -8.70
C ASP A 46 -5.95 11.45 -8.72
N ARG A 47 -5.89 10.46 -7.83
CA ARG A 47 -4.79 9.50 -7.74
C ARG A 47 -5.13 8.18 -8.43
N ALA A 48 -4.10 7.35 -8.60
CA ALA A 48 -4.25 6.01 -9.16
C ALA A 48 -4.34 4.96 -8.04
N ILE A 49 -5.13 3.91 -8.29
CA ILE A 49 -5.11 2.67 -7.51
C ILE A 49 -4.02 1.77 -8.10
N ASP A 50 -3.11 1.27 -7.26
CA ASP A 50 -2.08 0.31 -7.65
C ASP A 50 -2.36 -1.05 -7.00
N ILE A 51 -2.87 -2.00 -7.78
CA ILE A 51 -3.13 -3.37 -7.33
C ILE A 51 -1.96 -4.26 -7.70
N LYS A 52 -1.22 -4.72 -6.69
CA LYS A 52 -0.11 -5.64 -6.88
C LYS A 52 -0.47 -7.09 -6.58
N TYR A 53 0.13 -7.98 -7.35
CA TYR A 53 -0.13 -9.41 -7.26
C TYR A 53 1.05 -10.25 -7.78
N LEU A 54 1.09 -11.49 -7.34
CA LEU A 54 2.05 -12.50 -7.79
C LEU A 54 1.38 -13.46 -8.76
N GLU A 55 2.06 -13.80 -9.83
CA GLU A 55 1.59 -14.77 -10.81
C GLU A 55 2.74 -15.65 -11.32
N LYS A 56 2.43 -16.78 -11.94
CA LYS A 56 3.46 -17.61 -12.58
C LYS A 56 3.92 -16.99 -13.91
N ILE A 57 5.23 -17.09 -14.21
CA ILE A 57 5.83 -16.59 -15.48
C ILE A 57 5.12 -17.14 -16.72
N GLN A 58 4.69 -18.40 -16.67
CA GLN A 58 4.02 -19.10 -17.77
C GLN A 58 2.50 -19.20 -17.54
N ILE A 59 1.84 -18.07 -17.23
CA ILE A 59 0.38 -18.03 -17.28
C ILE A 59 -0.06 -18.11 -18.74
N GLU A 60 -0.86 -19.13 -19.03
CA GLU A 60 -1.49 -19.34 -20.34
C GLU A 60 -2.78 -18.51 -20.50
N ASP A 61 -3.33 -17.97 -19.41
CA ASP A 61 -4.65 -17.34 -19.36
C ASP A 61 -4.63 -16.02 -18.56
N PRO A 62 -4.24 -14.89 -19.20
CA PRO A 62 -4.07 -13.61 -18.51
C PRO A 62 -5.42 -13.00 -18.11
N ILE A 63 -5.39 -12.08 -17.13
CA ILE A 63 -6.53 -11.24 -16.77
C ILE A 63 -6.76 -10.20 -17.86
N VAL A 64 -7.99 -10.11 -18.36
CA VAL A 64 -8.39 -9.22 -19.47
C VAL A 64 -9.52 -8.26 -19.12
N LYS A 65 -10.20 -8.47 -17.98
CA LYS A 65 -11.17 -7.52 -17.44
C LYS A 65 -11.09 -7.49 -15.92
N VAL A 66 -11.28 -6.30 -15.36
CA VAL A 66 -11.40 -6.03 -13.93
C VAL A 66 -12.62 -5.14 -13.70
N VAL A 67 -13.33 -5.37 -12.60
CA VAL A 67 -14.50 -4.59 -12.16
C VAL A 67 -14.40 -4.38 -10.65
N PHE A 68 -14.70 -3.16 -10.20
CA PHE A 68 -14.94 -2.84 -8.79
C PHE A 68 -16.44 -2.65 -8.58
N PRO A 69 -17.16 -3.64 -8.03
CA PRO A 69 -18.62 -3.59 -7.88
C PRO A 69 -19.14 -2.33 -7.17
N GLU A 70 -18.33 -1.76 -6.28
CA GLU A 70 -18.64 -0.55 -5.52
C GLU A 70 -18.59 0.73 -6.37
N LEU A 71 -17.91 0.71 -7.52
CA LEU A 71 -17.79 1.85 -8.44
C LEU A 71 -18.58 1.66 -9.74
N SER A 72 -18.52 0.46 -10.31
CA SER A 72 -19.08 0.19 -11.63
C SER A 72 -19.31 -1.29 -11.87
N THR A 73 -20.19 -1.60 -12.80
CA THR A 73 -20.34 -2.95 -13.36
C THR A 73 -19.55 -3.14 -14.67
N GLU A 74 -19.00 -2.05 -15.21
CA GLU A 74 -18.23 -2.05 -16.46
C GLU A 74 -16.76 -2.42 -16.27
N GLY A 75 -16.12 -2.84 -17.36
CA GLY A 75 -14.71 -3.23 -17.33
C GLY A 75 -13.80 -2.02 -17.25
N ILE A 76 -12.96 -2.01 -16.22
CA ILE A 76 -12.00 -0.94 -15.97
C ILE A 76 -10.75 -1.16 -16.83
N ARG A 77 -10.19 -0.08 -17.38
CA ARG A 77 -8.88 -0.10 -18.04
C ARG A 77 -7.77 0.10 -17.02
N TRP A 78 -6.65 -0.57 -17.21
CA TRP A 78 -5.47 -0.40 -16.36
C TRP A 78 -4.19 -0.44 -17.19
N GLN A 79 -3.13 0.15 -16.64
CA GLN A 79 -1.77 -0.05 -17.11
C GLN A 79 -1.11 -1.17 -16.32
N SER A 80 -0.29 -1.99 -16.98
CA SER A 80 0.40 -3.11 -16.33
C SER A 80 1.87 -2.82 -16.10
N GLY A 81 2.32 -2.89 -14.85
CA GLY A 81 3.72 -3.02 -14.47
C GLY A 81 4.09 -4.49 -14.32
N LYS A 82 5.30 -4.87 -14.75
CA LYS A 82 5.82 -6.23 -14.58
C LYS A 82 7.27 -6.20 -14.13
N SER A 83 7.59 -7.03 -13.13
CA SER A 83 8.95 -7.35 -12.75
C SER A 83 9.11 -8.85 -12.57
N ILE A 84 10.18 -9.39 -13.13
CA ILE A 84 10.47 -10.83 -13.07
C ILE A 84 11.17 -11.09 -11.73
N GLY A 85 10.56 -11.94 -10.91
CA GLY A 85 11.17 -12.40 -9.67
C GLY A 85 11.81 -13.77 -9.81
N GLU A 86 12.21 -14.34 -8.67
CA GLU A 86 12.78 -15.68 -8.60
C GLU A 86 11.69 -16.76 -8.65
N ASN A 87 12.07 -18.03 -8.87
CA ASN A 87 11.19 -19.20 -8.79
C ASN A 87 10.02 -19.21 -9.80
N ASN A 88 10.20 -18.67 -11.00
CA ASN A 88 9.16 -18.57 -12.03
C ASN A 88 7.93 -17.76 -11.60
N ILE A 89 8.10 -16.83 -10.67
CA ILE A 89 7.04 -15.92 -10.23
C ILE A 89 7.32 -14.54 -10.76
N VAL A 90 6.27 -13.92 -11.29
CA VAL A 90 6.24 -12.55 -11.73
C VAL A 90 5.51 -11.74 -10.69
N TYR A 91 6.12 -10.63 -10.33
CA TYR A 91 5.47 -9.56 -9.61
C TYR A 91 4.83 -8.60 -10.61
N LYS A 92 3.52 -8.41 -10.51
CA LYS A 92 2.77 -7.51 -11.38
C LYS A 92 2.05 -6.43 -10.58
N SER A 93 1.84 -5.31 -11.24
CA SER A 93 1.08 -4.16 -10.77
C SER A 93 0.03 -3.80 -11.82
N MET A 94 -1.22 -3.60 -11.39
CA MET A 94 -2.29 -2.98 -12.18
C MET A 94 -2.49 -1.57 -11.67
N ILE A 95 -2.14 -0.58 -12.49
CA ILE A 95 -2.30 0.82 -12.17
C ILE A 95 -3.57 1.33 -12.86
N ILE A 96 -4.55 1.72 -12.07
CA ILE A 96 -5.84 2.22 -12.51
C ILE A 96 -5.90 3.70 -12.16
N PHE A 97 -5.85 4.55 -13.19
CA PHE A 97 -6.04 5.98 -13.02
C PHE A 97 -7.54 6.25 -12.91
N LEU A 98 -7.99 6.84 -11.81
CA LEU A 98 -9.41 7.13 -11.59
C LEU A 98 -9.96 8.11 -12.65
N SER A 99 -9.14 9.07 -13.10
CA SER A 99 -9.46 9.95 -14.24
C SER A 99 -9.73 9.19 -15.54
N ASP A 100 -9.04 8.07 -15.78
CA ASP A 100 -9.23 7.27 -16.99
C ASP A 100 -10.52 6.43 -16.90
N MET A 101 -11.01 6.15 -15.68
CA MET A 101 -12.31 5.50 -15.47
C MET A 101 -13.47 6.42 -15.89
N GLU A 102 -13.38 7.71 -15.60
CA GLU A 102 -14.37 8.71 -16.02
C GLU A 102 -14.52 8.72 -17.54
N MET A 103 -13.41 8.63 -18.28
CA MET A 103 -13.41 8.61 -19.74
C MET A 103 -13.87 7.29 -20.35
N SER A 104 -13.62 6.15 -19.68
CA SER A 104 -13.76 4.83 -20.28
C SER A 104 -15.02 4.06 -19.86
N SER A 105 -15.58 4.36 -18.69
CA SER A 105 -16.68 3.61 -18.08
C SER A 105 -17.91 4.48 -17.77
N ASN A 106 -17.92 5.76 -18.19
CA ASN A 106 -18.95 6.76 -17.83
C ASN A 106 -19.21 6.87 -16.31
N VAL A 107 -18.21 6.52 -15.49
CA VAL A 107 -18.27 6.62 -14.04
C VAL A 107 -17.64 7.94 -13.65
N ASP A 108 -18.44 8.94 -13.31
CA ASP A 108 -17.96 10.22 -12.80
C ASP A 108 -17.55 10.06 -11.33
N ILE A 109 -16.29 9.69 -11.10
CA ILE A 109 -15.75 9.45 -9.75
C ILE A 109 -15.88 10.72 -8.91
N SER A 110 -15.57 11.87 -9.52
CA SER A 110 -15.67 13.18 -8.87
C SER A 110 -17.07 13.43 -8.31
N LYS A 111 -18.11 13.13 -9.08
CA LYS A 111 -19.50 13.25 -8.63
C LYS A 111 -19.88 12.23 -7.56
N ILE A 112 -19.35 11.01 -7.62
CA ILE A 112 -19.70 9.99 -6.61
C ILE A 112 -19.09 10.37 -5.24
N VAL A 113 -17.85 10.88 -5.22
CA VAL A 113 -17.22 11.29 -3.96
C VAL A 113 -17.69 12.65 -3.43
N GLU A 114 -18.45 13.42 -4.21
CA GLU A 114 -19.13 14.63 -3.71
C GLU A 114 -20.15 14.33 -2.62
N ASP A 115 -20.82 13.17 -2.72
CA ASP A 115 -21.83 12.73 -1.75
C ASP A 115 -21.22 11.99 -0.54
N GLY A 116 -19.90 11.73 -0.56
CA GLY A 116 -19.14 11.09 0.51
C GLY A 116 -18.08 10.12 0.00
N ASP A 117 -17.17 9.72 0.89
CA ASP A 117 -16.07 8.82 0.53
C ASP A 117 -16.56 7.46 0.05
N ILE A 118 -15.88 6.88 -0.94
CA ILE A 118 -16.20 5.56 -1.49
C ILE A 118 -15.17 4.57 -0.96
N THR A 119 -15.63 3.40 -0.50
CA THR A 119 -14.73 2.31 -0.11
C THR A 119 -14.84 1.15 -1.09
N ILE A 120 -13.73 0.81 -1.75
CA ILE A 120 -13.58 -0.40 -2.54
C ILE A 120 -13.02 -1.49 -1.63
N THR A 121 -13.71 -2.63 -1.59
CA THR A 121 -13.30 -3.80 -0.80
C THR A 121 -13.03 -5.03 -1.67
N LYS A 122 -13.57 -5.06 -2.89
CA LYS A 122 -13.55 -6.24 -3.74
C LYS A 122 -13.17 -5.92 -5.17
N MET A 123 -12.64 -6.93 -5.83
CA MET A 123 -12.37 -6.91 -7.27
C MET A 123 -12.87 -8.20 -7.90
N ILE A 124 -13.65 -8.05 -8.97
CA ILE A 124 -14.03 -9.15 -9.85
C ILE A 124 -13.14 -9.08 -11.08
N TYR A 125 -12.45 -10.17 -11.38
CA TYR A 125 -11.63 -10.27 -12.58
C TYR A 125 -12.14 -11.36 -13.51
N LYS A 126 -11.87 -11.19 -14.80
CA LYS A 126 -12.12 -12.18 -15.85
C LYS A 126 -10.86 -12.44 -16.64
N THR A 127 -10.56 -13.70 -16.87
CA THR A 127 -9.43 -14.13 -17.69
C THR A 127 -9.82 -14.25 -19.17
N GLN A 128 -8.83 -14.40 -20.05
CA GLN A 128 -9.04 -14.53 -21.48
C GLN A 128 -9.87 -15.77 -21.86
N SER A 129 -9.75 -16.87 -21.11
CA SER A 129 -10.58 -18.07 -21.26
C SER A 129 -12.01 -17.91 -20.75
N GLY A 130 -12.31 -16.78 -20.10
CA GLY A 130 -13.62 -16.44 -19.56
C GLY A 130 -13.85 -16.88 -18.11
N LYS A 131 -12.83 -17.41 -17.43
CA LYS A 131 -12.93 -17.73 -15.99
C LYS A 131 -13.04 -16.44 -15.19
N GLU A 132 -13.93 -16.45 -14.22
CA GLU A 132 -14.16 -15.32 -13.32
C GLU A 132 -13.69 -15.67 -11.91
N GLY A 133 -13.21 -14.66 -11.19
CA GLY A 133 -12.84 -14.77 -9.79
C GLY A 133 -13.13 -13.48 -9.04
N GLU A 134 -13.43 -13.62 -7.76
CA GLU A 134 -13.63 -12.52 -6.82
C GLU A 134 -12.48 -12.51 -5.81
N ILE A 135 -11.97 -11.32 -5.52
CA ILE A 135 -10.87 -11.10 -4.59
C ILE A 135 -11.26 -10.02 -3.59
N ASN A 136 -10.96 -10.26 -2.32
CA ASN A 136 -10.97 -9.23 -1.29
C ASN A 136 -9.69 -8.40 -1.39
N LEU A 137 -9.82 -7.13 -1.75
CA LEU A 137 -8.71 -6.18 -1.89
C LEU A 137 -8.30 -5.53 -0.57
N GLY A 138 -9.00 -5.77 0.55
CA GLY A 138 -8.83 -4.99 1.78
C GLY A 138 -9.76 -3.78 1.80
N LYS A 139 -9.23 -2.60 2.14
CA LYS A 139 -9.96 -1.34 2.16
C LYS A 139 -9.19 -0.29 1.36
N ILE A 140 -9.79 0.18 0.27
CA ILE A 140 -9.28 1.32 -0.51
C ILE A 140 -10.36 2.41 -0.43
N THR A 141 -10.12 3.42 0.38
CA THR A 141 -11.01 4.59 0.49
C THR A 141 -10.59 5.62 -0.56
N ILE A 142 -11.54 6.07 -1.35
CA ILE A 142 -11.40 7.17 -2.30
C ILE A 142 -12.19 8.35 -1.76
N SER A 143 -11.46 9.43 -1.52
CA SER A 143 -12.00 10.65 -0.94
C SER A 143 -11.95 11.78 -1.99
N LYS A 144 -12.87 12.74 -1.87
CA LYS A 144 -12.80 13.96 -2.69
C LYS A 144 -11.44 14.64 -2.51
N LYS A 145 -10.86 15.15 -3.61
CA LYS A 145 -9.58 15.84 -3.52
C LYS A 145 -9.72 17.05 -2.60
N PHE A 146 -8.82 17.15 -1.64
CA PHE A 146 -8.73 18.35 -0.82
C PHE A 146 -8.11 19.48 -1.65
N VAL A 147 -8.94 20.42 -2.11
CA VAL A 147 -8.50 21.60 -2.86
C VAL A 147 -8.59 22.83 -1.94
N PHE A 148 -7.44 23.41 -1.62
CA PHE A 148 -7.37 24.67 -0.87
C PHE A 148 -7.72 25.84 -1.79
N GLU A 149 -8.66 26.70 -1.39
CA GLU A 149 -8.83 28.01 -2.04
C GLU A 149 -7.60 28.87 -1.73
N GLU A 150 -6.92 29.40 -2.76
CA GLU A 150 -5.64 30.12 -2.59
C GLU A 150 -5.67 31.25 -1.55
N LYS A 151 -6.83 31.90 -1.38
CA LYS A 151 -7.03 32.99 -0.40
C LYS A 151 -6.87 32.56 1.06
N TYR A 152 -6.98 31.27 1.37
CA TYR A 152 -6.90 30.73 2.74
C TYR A 152 -5.63 29.91 3.01
N LYS A 153 -4.67 29.95 2.07
CA LYS A 153 -3.45 29.16 2.17
C LYS A 153 -2.45 29.81 3.14
N ILE A 154 -2.53 29.43 4.42
CA ILE A 154 -1.67 29.90 5.53
C ILE A 154 -0.35 29.13 5.59
N LEU A 155 -0.21 28.05 4.81
CA LEU A 155 0.99 27.22 4.69
C LEU A 155 1.59 27.27 3.27
N GLU A 156 2.91 27.35 3.17
CA GLU A 156 3.66 27.24 1.91
C GLU A 156 4.59 26.03 1.97
N GLN A 157 4.43 25.04 1.09
CA GLN A 157 5.40 23.94 1.02
C GLN A 157 6.71 24.46 0.41
N ILE A 158 7.79 24.35 1.18
CA ILE A 158 9.14 24.82 0.79
C ILE A 158 10.12 23.67 0.61
N GLY A 159 9.74 22.44 0.97
CA GLY A 159 10.57 21.25 0.79
C GLY A 159 9.76 19.97 0.83
N LEU A 160 10.22 19.01 0.05
CA LEU A 160 9.74 17.63 0.00
C LEU A 160 10.95 16.73 -0.21
N GLU A 161 11.15 15.78 0.70
CA GLU A 161 12.14 14.72 0.58
C GLU A 161 11.43 13.39 0.71
N GLY A 162 11.82 12.42 -0.12
CA GLY A 162 11.29 11.07 -0.08
C GLY A 162 12.41 10.09 -0.39
N SER A 163 12.40 8.95 0.30
CA SER A 163 13.41 7.91 0.15
C SER A 163 12.76 6.55 -0.06
N SER A 164 13.51 5.63 -0.66
CA SER A 164 13.06 4.26 -0.94
C SER A 164 13.03 3.35 0.30
N ASP A 165 13.49 3.85 1.44
CA ASP A 165 13.43 3.18 2.74
C ASP A 165 12.13 3.49 3.52
N ASN A 166 11.08 3.93 2.80
CA ASN A 166 9.78 4.33 3.38
C ASN A 166 9.92 5.45 4.41
N SER A 167 10.90 6.34 4.23
CA SER A 167 11.01 7.59 4.96
C SER A 167 10.75 8.79 4.05
N GLY A 168 10.33 9.88 4.65
CA GLY A 168 10.09 11.12 3.93
C GLY A 168 9.92 12.30 4.87
N LYS A 169 9.99 13.49 4.28
CA LYS A 169 9.96 14.74 5.00
C LYS A 169 9.24 15.79 4.19
N ASN A 170 8.26 16.41 4.81
CA ASN A 170 7.59 17.59 4.28
C ASN A 170 7.99 18.81 5.09
N ILE A 171 8.36 19.89 4.41
CA ILE A 171 8.71 21.16 5.06
C ILE A 171 7.76 22.24 4.57
N TYR A 172 7.05 22.86 5.51
CA TYR A 172 6.15 23.97 5.25
C TYR A 172 6.67 25.22 5.95
N LYS A 173 6.55 26.37 5.28
CA LYS A 173 6.72 27.67 5.87
C LYS A 173 5.36 28.26 6.21
N VAL A 174 5.24 28.72 7.43
CA VAL A 174 4.04 29.34 7.96
C VAL A 174 3.95 30.80 7.51
N LYS A 175 2.85 31.20 6.85
CA LYS A 175 2.68 32.58 6.33
C LYS A 175 2.18 33.57 7.37
N ASP A 176 1.46 33.09 8.38
CA ASP A 176 0.99 33.85 9.54
C ASP A 176 1.00 32.98 10.80
N ASP A 177 0.98 33.55 12.00
CA ASP A 177 0.92 32.77 13.25
C ASP A 177 -0.18 31.69 13.15
N LEU A 178 0.10 30.46 13.58
CA LEU A 178 -0.89 29.39 13.53
C LEU A 178 -0.75 28.44 14.71
N GLN A 179 -1.75 27.57 14.85
CA GLN A 179 -1.73 26.47 15.79
C GLN A 179 -2.04 25.16 15.08
N ILE A 180 -1.27 24.12 15.36
CA ILE A 180 -1.67 22.75 15.03
C ILE A 180 -2.65 22.32 16.12
N ILE A 181 -3.89 22.03 15.74
CA ILE A 181 -5.00 21.78 16.68
C ILE A 181 -5.45 20.32 16.71
N GLY A 182 -5.02 19.51 15.74
CA GLY A 182 -5.47 18.13 15.62
C GLY A 182 -4.73 17.33 14.55
N PHE A 183 -4.93 16.02 14.61
CA PHE A 183 -4.52 15.06 13.59
C PHE A 183 -5.76 14.34 13.08
N GLU A 184 -5.87 14.21 11.77
CA GLU A 184 -6.97 13.53 11.09
C GLU A 184 -6.41 12.49 10.10
N GLY A 185 -7.16 11.42 9.89
CA GLY A 185 -6.83 10.35 8.96
C GLY A 185 -7.60 9.07 9.30
N GLU A 186 -8.07 8.33 8.29
CA GLU A 186 -8.83 7.08 8.53
C GLU A 186 -7.97 5.99 9.20
N ASN A 187 -6.65 6.03 8.97
CA ASN A 187 -5.73 4.95 9.34
C ASN A 187 -4.74 5.34 10.45
N LEU A 188 -5.12 6.27 11.35
CA LEU A 188 -4.22 6.75 12.42
C LEU A 188 -3.66 5.62 13.29
N GLU A 189 -4.44 4.57 13.58
CA GLU A 189 -3.95 3.40 14.32
C GLU A 189 -2.82 2.68 13.56
N ASN A 190 -3.00 2.44 12.26
CA ASN A 190 -1.97 1.82 11.42
C ASN A 190 -0.76 2.72 11.23
N ILE A 191 -0.95 4.04 11.10
CA ILE A 191 0.14 5.02 11.05
C ILE A 191 0.97 4.92 12.33
N ASN A 192 0.34 5.00 13.50
CA ASN A 192 1.04 4.88 14.79
C ASN A 192 1.70 3.52 14.99
N ARG A 193 1.13 2.44 14.44
CA ARG A 193 1.69 1.10 14.54
C ARG A 193 2.90 0.89 13.64
N LEU A 194 2.91 1.50 12.45
CA LEU A 194 3.88 1.20 11.39
C LEU A 194 4.95 2.28 11.19
N PHE A 195 4.68 3.52 11.60
CA PHE A 195 5.55 4.66 11.38
C PHE A 195 5.88 5.39 12.68
N ASP A 196 7.11 5.88 12.76
CA ASP A 196 7.47 6.96 13.66
C ASP A 196 7.29 8.28 12.89
N VAL A 197 6.31 9.09 13.31
CA VAL A 197 6.04 10.40 12.73
C VAL A 197 6.51 11.47 13.71
N TYR A 198 7.19 12.49 13.20
CA TYR A 198 7.76 13.58 13.98
C TYR A 198 7.30 14.93 13.42
N ILE A 199 7.02 15.88 14.31
CA ILE A 199 6.79 17.28 13.95
C ILE A 199 7.86 18.10 14.65
N ASN A 200 8.69 18.82 13.87
CA ASN A 200 9.81 19.60 14.39
C ASN A 200 10.72 18.81 15.35
N GLY A 201 10.90 17.51 15.09
CA GLY A 201 11.74 16.60 15.90
C GLY A 201 11.05 15.93 17.08
N GLU A 202 9.80 16.28 17.41
CA GLU A 202 9.02 15.65 18.47
C GLU A 202 8.10 14.56 17.89
N LYS A 203 8.06 13.37 18.49
CA LYS A 203 7.19 12.28 18.01
C LYS A 203 5.72 12.65 18.17
N LEU A 204 4.91 12.28 17.18
CA LEU A 204 3.47 12.54 17.13
C LEU A 204 2.73 12.16 18.43
N GLU A 205 3.08 11.01 19.01
CA GLU A 205 2.49 10.48 20.25
C GLU A 205 2.81 11.32 21.51
N HIS A 206 3.83 12.16 21.47
CA HIS A 206 4.27 13.00 22.59
C HIS A 206 3.85 14.47 22.47
N ILE A 207 3.32 14.87 21.32
CA ILE A 207 2.95 16.25 21.05
C ILE A 207 1.69 16.63 21.82
N ASN A 208 1.81 17.66 22.66
CA ASN A 208 0.67 18.27 23.33
C ASN A 208 0.01 19.30 22.42
N LEU A 209 -1.24 19.02 22.02
CA LEU A 209 -2.04 19.94 21.23
C LEU A 209 -2.78 20.97 22.12
N PRO A 210 -2.97 22.22 21.66
CA PRO A 210 -2.50 22.75 20.39
C PRO A 210 -1.02 23.19 20.42
N VAL A 211 -0.31 23.03 19.30
CA VAL A 211 1.08 23.51 19.14
C VAL A 211 1.09 24.85 18.42
N LYS A 212 1.57 25.90 19.10
CA LYS A 212 1.69 27.24 18.50
C LYS A 212 2.95 27.35 17.64
N ILE A 213 2.80 27.83 16.41
CA ILE A 213 3.88 28.09 15.46
C ILE A 213 3.82 29.55 15.05
N ALA A 214 4.92 30.27 15.24
CA ALA A 214 5.01 31.67 14.83
C ALA A 214 5.17 31.82 13.31
N ARG A 215 4.73 32.95 12.78
CA ARG A 215 4.92 33.36 11.39
C ARG A 215 6.36 33.17 10.92
N ASN A 216 6.52 32.76 9.66
CA ASN A 216 7.79 32.47 8.99
C ASN A 216 8.62 31.34 9.61
N ARG A 217 8.13 30.63 10.64
CA ARG A 217 8.79 29.43 11.14
C ARG A 217 8.47 28.22 10.23
N PRO A 218 9.42 27.31 10.06
CA PRO A 218 9.16 26.05 9.38
C PRO A 218 8.37 25.11 10.29
N ILE A 219 7.52 24.30 9.67
CA ILE A 219 6.98 23.06 10.22
C ILE A 219 7.59 21.94 9.39
N GLU A 220 8.33 21.09 10.07
CA GLU A 220 8.91 19.88 9.50
C GLU A 220 8.09 18.69 9.97
N VAL A 221 7.47 17.98 9.01
CA VAL A 221 6.83 16.69 9.26
C VAL A 221 7.73 15.62 8.67
N TYR A 222 8.41 14.86 9.53
CA TYR A 222 9.25 13.75 9.14
C TYR A 222 8.56 12.43 9.50
N TYR A 223 8.69 11.43 8.65
CA TYR A 223 8.25 10.08 8.98
C TYR A 223 9.32 9.07 8.57
N GLU A 224 9.39 7.99 9.34
CA GLU A 224 10.15 6.79 8.99
C GLU A 224 9.35 5.55 9.36
N GLN A 225 9.52 4.49 8.58
CA GLN A 225 9.01 3.18 8.95
C GLN A 225 9.68 2.72 10.26
N LYS A 226 8.88 2.24 11.23
CA LYS A 226 9.41 1.76 12.51
C LYS A 226 10.44 0.65 12.29
N LYS A 227 11.56 0.75 13.00
CA LYS A 227 12.64 -0.24 12.92
C LYS A 227 12.22 -1.54 13.61
N GLY A 228 12.64 -2.66 13.03
CA GLY A 228 12.39 -3.99 13.60
C GLY A 228 11.04 -4.60 13.25
N LEU A 229 10.23 -3.95 12.41
CA LEU A 229 9.01 -4.56 11.87
C LEU A 229 9.37 -5.80 11.04
N LYS A 230 8.69 -6.90 11.34
CA LYS A 230 8.81 -8.21 10.69
C LYS A 230 7.71 -8.40 9.65
N GLU A 231 7.83 -9.44 8.82
CA GLU A 231 6.79 -9.81 7.85
C GLU A 231 5.41 -10.09 8.46
N GLU A 232 5.36 -10.46 9.73
CA GLU A 232 4.14 -10.64 10.51
C GLU A 232 3.38 -9.34 10.75
N ASP A 233 4.09 -8.21 10.87
CA ASP A 233 3.48 -6.92 11.20
C ASP A 233 2.71 -6.30 10.01
N PHE A 234 2.91 -6.76 8.78
CA PHE A 234 2.28 -6.16 7.60
C PHE A 234 1.06 -6.92 7.08
N ASP A 235 0.76 -8.12 7.61
CA ASP A 235 -0.31 -9.02 7.13
C ASP A 235 -0.46 -9.18 5.58
N VAL A 236 0.65 -8.97 4.85
CA VAL A 236 0.66 -8.93 3.37
C VAL A 236 -0.24 -7.82 2.78
N GLU A 237 -0.39 -6.74 3.52
CA GLU A 237 -1.13 -5.53 3.16
C GLU A 237 -0.19 -4.42 2.68
N GLN A 238 -0.59 -3.77 1.60
CA GLN A 238 0.04 -2.56 1.12
C GLN A 238 -0.62 -1.37 1.80
N TYR A 239 0.20 -0.47 2.31
CA TYR A 239 -0.28 0.70 3.01
C TYR A 239 0.01 1.94 2.17
N ASN A 240 -1.03 2.71 1.89
CA ASN A 240 -0.93 4.04 1.33
C ASN A 240 -1.86 4.95 2.13
N MET A 241 -1.35 5.54 3.19
CA MET A 241 -2.16 6.22 4.20
C MET A 241 -1.86 7.72 4.16
N GLU A 242 -2.89 8.52 4.41
CA GLU A 242 -2.76 9.97 4.49
C GLU A 242 -2.84 10.42 5.95
N LEU A 243 -1.87 11.21 6.40
CA LEU A 243 -1.92 11.93 7.67
C LEU A 243 -2.18 13.41 7.41
N LYS A 244 -3.26 13.93 7.99
CA LYS A 244 -3.63 15.35 7.93
C LYS A 244 -3.36 16.00 9.29
N LEU A 245 -2.50 17.02 9.32
CA LEU A 245 -2.35 17.87 10.51
C LEU A 245 -3.25 19.08 10.32
N LYS A 246 -4.24 19.23 11.19
CA LYS A 246 -5.18 20.36 11.16
C LYS A 246 -4.53 21.59 11.78
N CYS A 247 -4.47 22.67 11.02
CA CYS A 247 -3.93 23.95 11.43
C CYS A 247 -5.03 25.03 11.47
N SER A 248 -4.93 25.96 12.42
CA SER A 248 -5.81 27.13 12.52
C SER A 248 -4.98 28.40 12.71
N ASP A 249 -5.31 29.46 11.98
CA ASP A 249 -4.78 30.80 12.23
C ASP A 249 -5.59 31.53 13.35
N PRO A 250 -5.19 32.74 13.78
CA PRO A 250 -5.93 33.56 14.74
C PRO A 250 -7.31 34.02 14.29
N GLU A 251 -7.57 34.07 12.98
CA GLU A 251 -8.86 34.45 12.40
C GLU A 251 -9.84 33.26 12.35
N GLY A 252 -9.36 32.05 12.65
CA GLY A 252 -10.12 30.81 12.64
C GLY A 252 -10.13 30.10 11.28
N THR A 253 -9.30 30.54 10.34
CA THR A 253 -9.09 29.85 9.05
C THR A 253 -8.43 28.51 9.31
N ILE A 254 -9.01 27.44 8.76
CA ILE A 254 -8.47 26.08 8.86
C ILE A 254 -7.71 25.72 7.59
N ASP A 255 -6.52 25.14 7.78
CA ASP A 255 -5.65 24.62 6.73
C ASP A 255 -5.10 23.25 7.18
N TYR A 256 -4.53 22.46 6.27
CA TYR A 256 -4.02 21.13 6.58
C TYR A 256 -2.63 20.90 5.99
N ILE A 257 -1.74 20.31 6.79
CA ILE A 257 -0.53 19.68 6.26
C ILE A 257 -0.88 18.23 5.94
N ILE A 258 -0.72 17.86 4.67
CA ILE A 258 -0.99 16.50 4.18
C ILE A 258 0.35 15.77 4.02
N THR A 259 0.48 14.61 4.66
CA THR A 259 1.66 13.74 4.55
C THR A 259 1.23 12.35 4.09
N ASP A 260 1.75 11.92 2.94
CA ASP A 260 1.53 10.58 2.40
C ASP A 260 2.52 9.58 3.01
N LEU A 261 2.03 8.60 3.74
CA LEU A 261 2.83 7.52 4.31
C LEU A 261 2.59 6.24 3.53
N LYS A 262 3.65 5.75 2.87
CA LYS A 262 3.57 4.56 2.02
C LYS A 262 4.48 3.46 2.54
N ILE A 263 3.94 2.25 2.61
CA ILE A 263 4.73 1.03 2.76
C ILE A 263 4.50 0.18 1.52
N ASP A 264 5.51 0.14 0.66
CA ASP A 264 5.56 -0.85 -0.39
C ASP A 264 6.21 -2.13 0.15
N ILE A 265 5.46 -3.23 0.19
CA ILE A 265 6.04 -4.56 0.48
C ILE A 265 6.99 -5.00 -0.67
N GLY A 266 6.98 -4.26 -1.79
CA GLY A 266 7.51 -4.57 -3.13
C GLY A 266 9.02 -4.72 -3.33
N GLY A 267 9.79 -5.10 -2.31
CA GLY A 267 11.07 -5.75 -2.60
C GLY A 267 10.79 -7.08 -3.29
N ILE A 268 11.00 -7.18 -4.62
CA ILE A 268 10.77 -8.41 -5.42
C ILE A 268 11.32 -9.64 -4.69
N TYR A 269 12.56 -9.54 -4.20
CA TYR A 269 13.24 -10.61 -3.47
C TYR A 269 12.57 -11.03 -2.15
N ARG A 270 11.76 -10.16 -1.54
CA ARG A 270 11.00 -10.46 -0.33
C ARG A 270 9.70 -11.18 -0.70
N VAL A 271 8.97 -10.63 -1.67
CA VAL A 271 7.64 -11.13 -2.03
C VAL A 271 7.66 -12.42 -2.83
N THR A 272 8.77 -12.76 -3.49
CA THR A 272 8.92 -14.05 -4.18
C THR A 272 9.53 -15.17 -3.32
N LYS A 273 9.73 -14.95 -2.01
CA LYS A 273 10.19 -16.01 -1.10
C LYS A 273 9.08 -17.06 -0.90
N PRO A 274 9.43 -18.36 -0.88
CA PRO A 274 8.45 -19.42 -0.59
C PRO A 274 7.65 -19.22 0.68
N SER A 275 8.27 -18.71 1.75
CA SER A 275 7.60 -18.42 3.03
C SER A 275 6.52 -17.35 2.89
N PHE A 276 6.79 -16.30 2.11
CA PHE A 276 5.85 -15.21 1.86
C PHE A 276 4.68 -15.68 1.00
N ILE A 277 4.97 -16.41 -0.08
CA ILE A 277 3.96 -16.99 -0.97
C ILE A 277 3.05 -17.95 -0.20
N LYS A 278 3.63 -18.83 0.63
CA LYS A 278 2.86 -19.72 1.50
C LYS A 278 1.94 -18.92 2.43
N LYS A 279 2.46 -17.89 3.11
CA LYS A 279 1.64 -17.02 3.97
C LYS A 279 0.47 -16.38 3.20
N LEU A 280 0.73 -15.95 1.97
CA LEU A 280 -0.29 -15.35 1.09
C LEU A 280 -1.36 -16.38 0.66
N ASN A 281 -0.96 -17.61 0.33
CA ASN A 281 -1.86 -18.72 0.03
C ASN A 281 -2.70 -19.12 1.25
N ASP A 282 -2.05 -19.37 2.40
CA ASP A 282 -2.71 -19.75 3.66
C ASP A 282 -3.74 -18.70 4.12
N ARG A 283 -3.59 -17.43 3.70
CA ARG A 283 -4.56 -16.36 3.95
C ARG A 283 -5.76 -16.45 3.02
N LEU A 284 -5.55 -16.74 1.74
CA LEU A 284 -6.64 -16.84 0.76
C LEU A 284 -7.55 -18.04 1.02
N GLU A 285 -7.04 -19.10 1.65
CA GLU A 285 -7.85 -20.26 2.06
C GLU A 285 -8.72 -20.03 3.30
N ARG A 286 -8.48 -18.93 4.05
CA ARG A 286 -9.20 -18.60 5.29
C ARG A 286 -10.38 -17.65 5.11
N ASN A 287 -10.60 -17.13 3.90
CA ASN A 287 -11.72 -16.26 3.53
C ASN A 287 -12.65 -16.99 2.56
#